data_AF-A0A410DZQ7-F1
#
_entry.id   AF-A0A410DZQ7-F1
#
_cell.length_a   1.000
_cell.length_b   1.000
_cell.length_c   1.000
_cell.angle_alpha   90.00
_cell.angle_beta   90.00
_cell.angle_gamma   90.00
#
_symmetry.space_group_name_H-M   'P 1'
#
loop_
_entity.id
_entity.type
_entity.pdbx_description
1 polymer ?
#
loop_
_entity_poly.entity_id
_entity_poly.type
_entity_poly.pdbx_seq_one_letter_code
_entity_poly.pdbx_strand_id
1 'polypeptide(L)'
;MKSIGKLWWLFSIVEVVSTFLNPYIGFWGFINGTELFFLSIIFLIVFTNERVIEKHGMNNVLKTSIKSYGNIIYILSVIFFLIKTLISLGIFIIGYANNDIMAPYEIWSNPKQMSLIFLVLEMIFNVLLLISLISKGRSIKRIVKEYE
;
A
#
# COMPACT_ATOMS: atom_id res chain seq x y z
N MET A 1 -16.51 -10.17 0.79
CA MET A 1 -15.37 -9.25 0.50
C MET A 1 -15.49 -7.83 1.11
N LYS A 2 -16.43 -7.51 2.02
CA LYS A 2 -16.45 -6.19 2.72
C LYS A 2 -15.32 -6.00 3.76
N SER A 3 -14.71 -7.09 4.22
CA SER A 3 -13.69 -7.08 5.30
C SER A 3 -12.28 -6.76 4.78
N ILE A 4 -11.88 -7.28 3.61
CA ILE A 4 -10.48 -7.17 3.16
C ILE A 4 -10.04 -5.73 2.92
N GLY A 5 -10.92 -4.88 2.36
CA GLY A 5 -10.66 -3.46 2.15
C GLY A 5 -10.52 -2.64 3.45
N LYS A 6 -10.88 -3.19 4.61
CA LYS A 6 -10.62 -2.57 5.92
C LYS A 6 -9.23 -2.88 6.46
N LEU A 7 -8.54 -3.87 5.89
CA LEU A 7 -7.22 -4.35 6.32
C LEU A 7 -6.06 -3.71 5.55
N TRP A 8 -6.33 -2.72 4.68
CA TRP A 8 -5.28 -2.06 3.87
C TRP A 8 -4.13 -1.52 4.74
N TRP A 9 -4.45 -0.93 5.89
CA TRP A 9 -3.46 -0.34 6.80
C TRP A 9 -2.56 -1.41 7.41
N LEU A 10 -3.12 -2.59 7.74
CA LEU A 10 -2.35 -3.71 8.26
C LEU A 10 -1.34 -4.19 7.22
N PHE A 11 -1.78 -4.35 5.98
CA PHE A 11 -0.91 -4.78 4.89
C PHE A 11 0.22 -3.77 4.64
N SER A 12 -0.11 -2.48 4.60
CA SER A 12 0.87 -1.41 4.39
C SER A 12 1.88 -1.30 5.55
N ILE A 13 1.46 -1.47 6.81
CA ILE A 13 2.39 -1.50 7.96
C ILE A 13 3.33 -2.70 7.88
N VAL A 14 2.81 -3.89 7.57
CA VAL A 14 3.64 -5.09 7.46
C VAL A 14 4.68 -4.94 6.37
N GLU A 15 4.33 -4.34 5.23
CA GLU A 15 5.30 -4.02 4.18
C GLU A 15 6.39 -3.07 4.67
N VAL A 16 6.03 -1.97 5.34
CA VAL A 16 6.99 -0.99 5.86
C VAL A 16 7.98 -1.66 6.81
N VAL A 17 7.48 -2.44 7.78
CA VAL A 17 8.33 -3.15 8.73
C VAL A 17 9.22 -4.17 8.02
N SER A 18 8.66 -4.90 7.04
CA SER A 18 9.41 -5.92 6.29
C SER A 18 10.56 -5.32 5.49
N THR A 19 10.38 -4.16 4.84
CA THR A 19 11.48 -3.49 4.14
C THR A 19 12.53 -2.95 5.08
N PHE A 20 12.12 -2.31 6.19
CA PHE A 20 13.08 -1.77 7.16
C PHE A 20 13.91 -2.86 7.84
N LEU A 21 13.32 -4.04 8.11
CA LEU A 21 14.03 -5.18 8.69
C LEU A 21 14.89 -5.96 7.69
N ASN A 22 14.74 -5.69 6.39
CA ASN A 22 15.49 -6.39 5.38
C ASN A 22 16.92 -5.82 5.26
N PRO A 23 17.96 -6.67 5.45
CA PRO A 23 19.36 -6.26 5.46
C PRO A 23 19.84 -5.47 4.24
N TYR A 24 19.26 -5.71 3.06
CA TYR A 24 19.76 -5.16 1.79
C TYR A 24 18.90 -4.03 1.22
N ILE A 25 17.68 -3.86 1.73
CA ILE A 25 16.70 -2.93 1.15
C ILE A 25 16.10 -1.96 2.17
N GLY A 26 16.66 -1.87 3.37
CA GLY A 26 16.19 -0.98 4.44
C GLY A 26 15.86 0.45 3.99
N PHE A 27 16.66 1.03 3.09
CA PHE A 27 16.42 2.37 2.55
C PHE A 27 15.13 2.47 1.71
N TRP A 28 14.74 1.38 1.03
CA TRP A 28 13.51 1.30 0.23
C TRP A 28 12.25 1.26 1.10
N GLY A 29 12.37 1.00 2.40
CA GLY A 29 11.29 1.18 3.38
C GLY A 29 10.70 2.59 3.37
N PHE A 30 11.45 3.60 2.91
CA PHE A 30 10.94 4.95 2.71
C PHE A 30 9.82 5.03 1.67
N ILE A 31 9.87 4.24 0.58
CA ILE A 31 8.80 4.20 -0.44
C ILE A 31 7.52 3.64 0.17
N ASN A 32 7.63 2.53 0.90
CA ASN A 32 6.49 1.92 1.59
C ASN A 32 5.92 2.88 2.65
N GLY A 33 6.79 3.58 3.39
CA GLY A 33 6.37 4.59 4.38
C GLY A 33 5.67 5.79 3.74
N THR A 34 6.16 6.25 2.59
CA THR A 34 5.56 7.35 1.82
C THR A 34 4.18 6.97 1.31
N GLU A 35 4.01 5.75 0.77
CA GLU A 35 2.71 5.24 0.37
C GLU A 35 1.74 5.19 1.55
N LEU A 36 2.16 4.61 2.69
CA LEU A 36 1.35 4.54 3.91
C LEU A 36 0.87 5.93 4.34
N PHE A 37 1.74 6.93 4.29
CA PHE A 37 1.41 8.32 4.61
C PHE A 37 0.33 8.89 3.68
N PHE A 38 0.51 8.78 2.35
CA PHE A 38 -0.47 9.27 1.37
C PHE A 38 -1.82 8.55 1.49
N LEU A 39 -1.81 7.22 1.64
CA LEU A 39 -3.02 6.44 1.84
C LEU A 39 -3.75 6.89 3.10
N SER A 40 -3.02 7.12 4.21
CA SER A 40 -3.60 7.58 5.47
C SER A 40 -4.32 8.93 5.33
N ILE A 41 -3.72 9.89 4.62
CA ILE A 41 -4.36 11.19 4.34
C ILE A 41 -5.65 11.01 3.53
N ILE A 42 -5.59 10.23 2.44
CA ILE A 42 -6.76 10.00 1.59
C ILE A 42 -7.89 9.34 2.38
N PHE A 43 -7.57 8.34 3.20
CA PHE A 43 -8.56 7.65 4.02
C PHE A 43 -9.15 8.54 5.11
N LEU A 44 -8.36 9.43 5.71
CA LEU A 44 -8.87 10.41 6.67
C LEU A 44 -9.86 11.39 6.02
N ILE A 45 -9.57 11.83 4.80
CA ILE A 45 -10.48 12.71 4.05
C ILE A 45 -11.77 11.98 3.68
N VAL A 46 -11.68 10.75 3.15
CA VAL A 46 -12.86 9.93 2.81
C VAL A 46 -13.72 9.70 4.06
N PHE A 47 -13.10 9.37 5.20
CA PHE A 47 -13.82 9.16 6.45
C PHE A 47 -14.52 10.42 6.97
N THR A 48 -13.86 11.56 6.86
CA THR A 48 -14.46 12.86 7.25
C THR A 48 -15.66 13.18 6.37
N ASN A 49 -15.54 12.96 5.06
CA ASN A 49 -16.62 13.19 4.11
C ASN A 49 -17.79 12.21 4.28
N GLU A 50 -17.53 10.93 4.59
CA GLU A 50 -18.57 9.94 4.94
C GLU A 50 -19.40 10.43 6.16
N ARG A 51 -18.75 10.93 7.21
CA ARG A 51 -19.44 11.51 8.38
C ARG A 51 -20.24 12.77 8.07
N VAL A 52 -19.77 13.60 7.13
CA VAL A 52 -20.52 14.79 6.69
C VAL A 52 -21.80 14.38 5.97
N ILE A 53 -21.74 13.36 5.11
CA ILE A 53 -22.90 12.81 4.40
C ILE A 53 -23.93 12.24 5.39
N GLU A 54 -23.47 11.47 6.38
CA GLU A 54 -24.37 10.91 7.40
C GLU A 54 -25.15 11.99 8.17
N LYS A 55 -24.54 13.16 8.39
CA LYS A 55 -25.14 14.26 9.16
C LYS A 55 -25.97 15.24 8.33
N HIS A 56 -25.56 15.54 7.10
CA HIS A 56 -26.11 16.65 6.31
C HIS A 56 -26.67 16.20 4.95
N GLY A 57 -26.64 14.91 4.65
CA GLY A 57 -26.99 14.37 3.33
C GLY A 57 -25.89 14.58 2.29
N MET A 58 -26.10 14.00 1.10
CA MET A 58 -25.16 14.11 -0.02
C MET A 58 -25.49 15.34 -0.87
N ASN A 59 -24.49 16.19 -1.14
CA ASN A 59 -24.59 17.24 -2.15
C ASN A 59 -23.68 16.94 -3.36
N ASN A 60 -23.88 17.65 -4.48
CA ASN A 60 -23.14 17.39 -5.73
C ASN A 60 -21.62 17.60 -5.61
N VAL A 61 -21.17 18.51 -4.75
CA VAL A 61 -19.74 18.80 -4.52
C VAL A 61 -19.07 17.64 -3.77
N LEU A 62 -19.67 17.20 -2.66
CA LEU A 62 -19.25 16.03 -1.88
C LEU A 62 -19.25 14.76 -2.73
N LYS A 63 -20.30 14.57 -3.56
CA LYS A 63 -20.41 13.44 -4.48
C LYS A 63 -19.23 13.36 -5.43
N THR A 64 -18.89 14.50 -6.05
CA THR A 64 -17.78 14.61 -7.00
C THR A 64 -16.45 14.38 -6.29
N SER A 65 -16.28 14.94 -5.10
CA SER A 65 -15.09 14.79 -4.26
C SER A 65 -14.81 13.33 -3.90
N ILE A 66 -15.80 12.61 -3.36
CA ILE A 66 -15.64 11.19 -2.96
C ILE A 66 -15.40 10.28 -4.16
N LYS A 67 -16.08 10.53 -5.29
CA LYS A 67 -15.85 9.79 -6.53
C LYS A 67 -14.41 9.96 -7.02
N SER A 68 -13.88 11.18 -6.97
CA SER A 68 -12.49 11.48 -7.30
C SER A 68 -11.51 10.77 -6.38
N TYR A 69 -11.73 10.78 -5.05
CA TYR A 69 -10.89 10.01 -4.11
C TYR A 69 -10.92 8.51 -4.38
N GLY A 70 -12.08 7.96 -4.72
CA GLY A 70 -12.19 6.56 -5.15
C GLY A 70 -11.27 6.26 -6.33
N ASN A 71 -11.23 7.11 -7.34
CA ASN A 71 -10.33 6.97 -8.50
C ASN A 71 -8.85 7.16 -8.13
N ILE A 72 -8.52 8.15 -7.29
CA ILE A 72 -7.16 8.42 -6.82
C ILE A 72 -6.59 7.20 -6.10
N ILE A 73 -7.37 6.54 -5.23
CA ILE A 73 -6.96 5.30 -4.54
C ILE A 73 -6.54 4.24 -5.56
N TYR A 74 -7.33 3.99 -6.61
CA TYR A 74 -6.97 3.01 -7.64
C TYR A 74 -5.67 3.36 -8.35
N ILE A 75 -5.56 4.61 -8.82
CA ILE A 75 -4.40 5.06 -9.60
C ILE A 75 -3.13 4.94 -8.75
N LEU A 76 -3.16 5.45 -7.52
CA LEU A 76 -2.04 5.35 -6.59
C LEU A 76 -1.68 3.89 -6.29
N SER A 77 -2.67 3.04 -6.00
CA SER A 77 -2.43 1.62 -5.70
C SER A 77 -1.69 0.92 -6.83
N VAL A 78 -2.08 1.17 -8.08
CA VAL A 78 -1.44 0.57 -9.26
C VAL A 78 -0.02 1.13 -9.44
N ILE A 79 0.16 2.44 -9.30
CA ILE A 79 1.48 3.08 -9.43
C ILE A 79 2.45 2.54 -8.38
N PHE A 80 2.07 2.53 -7.11
CA PHE A 80 2.93 2.02 -6.04
C PHE A 80 3.18 0.52 -6.17
N PHE A 81 2.17 -0.27 -6.54
CA PHE A 81 2.35 -1.70 -6.80
C PHE A 81 3.42 -1.94 -7.86
N LEU A 82 3.38 -1.20 -8.99
CA LEU A 82 4.36 -1.31 -10.06
C LEU A 82 5.75 -0.87 -9.61
N ILE A 83 5.86 0.29 -8.94
CA ILE A 83 7.15 0.81 -8.44
C ILE A 83 7.81 -0.21 -7.51
N LYS A 84 7.08 -0.71 -6.51
CA LYS A 84 7.59 -1.70 -5.55
C LYS A 84 7.97 -3.00 -6.25
N THR A 85 7.12 -3.53 -7.12
CA THR A 85 7.41 -4.77 -7.86
C THR A 85 8.69 -4.66 -8.67
N LEU A 86 8.90 -3.54 -9.37
CA LEU A 86 10.11 -3.30 -10.15
C LEU A 86 11.37 -3.18 -9.27
N ILE A 87 11.25 -2.49 -8.14
CA ILE A 87 12.35 -2.33 -7.17
C ILE A 87 12.72 -3.67 -6.55
N SER A 88 11.75 -4.43 -6.01
CA SER A 88 11.99 -5.76 -5.44
C SER A 88 12.58 -6.73 -6.48
N LEU A 89 12.11 -6.69 -7.73
CA LEU A 89 12.70 -7.48 -8.82
C LEU A 89 14.14 -7.08 -9.12
N GLY A 90 14.42 -5.76 -9.18
CA GLY A 90 15.78 -5.24 -9.40
C GLY A 90 16.75 -5.68 -8.31
N ILE A 91 16.32 -5.61 -7.05
CA ILE A 91 17.09 -6.11 -5.91
C ILE A 91 17.34 -7.61 -6.02
N PHE A 92 16.32 -8.39 -6.40
CA PHE A 92 16.48 -9.83 -6.55
C PHE A 92 17.53 -10.18 -7.61
N ILE A 93 17.49 -9.51 -8.77
CA ILE A 93 18.46 -9.71 -9.86
C ILE A 93 19.86 -9.29 -9.42
N ILE A 94 20.04 -8.08 -8.89
CA ILE A 94 21.37 -7.55 -8.57
C ILE A 94 21.97 -8.26 -7.34
N GLY A 95 21.17 -8.48 -6.30
CA GLY A 95 21.61 -9.04 -5.02
C GLY A 95 21.88 -10.55 -5.05
N TYR A 96 21.09 -11.31 -5.82
CA TYR A 96 21.19 -12.77 -5.79
C TYR A 96 21.73 -13.39 -7.08
N ALA A 97 21.54 -12.76 -8.25
CA ALA A 97 22.11 -13.29 -9.50
C ALA A 97 23.60 -12.95 -9.66
N ASN A 98 24.00 -11.74 -9.25
CA ASN A 98 25.39 -11.28 -9.41
C ASN A 98 26.21 -11.27 -8.11
N ASN A 99 25.62 -11.55 -6.94
CA ASN A 99 26.29 -11.52 -5.62
C ASN A 99 26.97 -10.17 -5.26
N ASP A 100 26.62 -9.08 -5.94
CA ASP A 100 27.35 -7.80 -5.84
C ASP A 100 26.97 -6.96 -4.61
N ILE A 101 25.95 -7.34 -3.84
CA ILE A 101 25.45 -6.53 -2.72
C ILE A 101 25.98 -7.06 -1.38
N MET A 102 26.82 -6.25 -0.75
CA MET A 102 27.26 -6.42 0.64
C MET A 102 26.17 -5.86 1.58
N ALA A 103 25.83 -6.57 2.66
CA ALA A 103 24.72 -6.17 3.53
C ALA A 103 25.07 -4.88 4.29
N PRO A 104 24.36 -3.75 4.10
CA PRO A 104 24.64 -2.52 4.83
C PRO A 104 24.31 -2.63 6.32
N TYR A 105 23.44 -3.55 6.74
CA TYR A 105 23.06 -3.76 8.13
C TYR A 105 22.90 -5.26 8.46
N GLU A 106 23.86 -5.85 9.16
CA GLU A 106 23.79 -7.23 9.66
C GLU A 106 23.11 -7.29 11.03
N ILE A 107 21.78 -7.09 11.04
CA ILE A 107 20.96 -7.30 12.25
C ILE A 107 20.73 -8.81 12.49
N TRP A 108 20.93 -9.62 11.45
CA TRP A 108 20.61 -11.05 11.42
C TRP A 108 21.85 -11.90 11.23
N SER A 109 21.90 -13.05 11.91
CA SER A 109 22.96 -14.04 11.76
C SER A 109 23.02 -14.68 10.37
N ASN A 110 21.92 -14.64 9.60
CA ASN A 110 21.80 -15.16 8.23
C ASN A 110 21.15 -14.13 7.29
N PRO A 111 21.86 -13.06 6.90
CA PRO A 111 21.27 -11.92 6.20
C PRO A 111 20.69 -12.29 4.82
N LYS A 112 21.36 -13.16 4.05
CA LYS A 112 20.88 -13.60 2.73
C LYS A 112 19.55 -14.36 2.78
N GLN A 113 19.37 -15.23 3.77
CA GLN A 113 18.12 -16.00 3.92
C GLN A 113 16.98 -15.12 4.42
N MET A 114 17.25 -14.27 5.44
CA MET A 114 16.24 -13.35 5.97
C MET A 114 15.76 -12.35 4.92
N SER A 115 16.66 -11.80 4.12
CA SER A 115 16.31 -10.91 3.02
C SER A 115 15.36 -11.56 2.00
N LEU A 116 15.58 -12.83 1.66
CA LEU A 116 14.71 -13.55 0.74
C LEU A 116 13.31 -13.76 1.35
N ILE A 117 13.25 -14.09 2.63
CA ILE A 117 11.98 -14.21 3.38
C ILE A 117 11.23 -12.87 3.38
N PHE A 118 11.92 -11.77 3.72
CA PHE A 118 11.30 -10.44 3.74
C PHE A 118 10.86 -9.97 2.36
N LEU A 119 11.59 -10.31 1.30
CA LEU A 119 11.21 -10.00 -0.07
C LEU A 119 9.96 -10.78 -0.52
N VAL A 120 9.85 -12.07 -0.16
CA VAL A 120 8.64 -12.87 -0.41
C VAL A 120 7.45 -12.32 0.37
N LEU A 121 7.65 -11.99 1.66
CA LEU A 121 6.61 -11.36 2.48
C LEU A 121 6.16 -10.04 1.87
N GLU A 122 7.08 -9.16 1.49
CA GLU A 122 6.77 -7.89 0.86
C GLU A 122 5.92 -8.09 -0.41
N MET A 123 6.29 -9.02 -1.30
CA MET A 123 5.52 -9.28 -2.51
C MET A 123 4.11 -9.81 -2.22
N ILE A 124 3.95 -10.70 -1.24
CA ILE A 124 2.64 -11.19 -0.82
C ILE A 124 1.79 -10.04 -0.29
N PHE A 125 2.34 -9.22 0.60
CA PHE A 125 1.62 -8.10 1.19
C PHE A 125 1.33 -6.97 0.19
N ASN A 126 2.17 -6.79 -0.84
CA ASN A 126 1.93 -5.84 -1.93
C ASN A 126 0.72 -6.25 -2.77
N VAL A 127 0.60 -7.54 -3.10
CA VAL A 127 -0.58 -8.06 -3.79
C VAL A 127 -1.83 -7.94 -2.90
N LEU A 128 -1.73 -8.28 -1.61
CA LEU A 128 -2.85 -8.14 -0.67
C LEU A 128 -3.28 -6.69 -0.49
N LEU A 129 -2.33 -5.75 -0.42
CA LEU A 129 -2.59 -4.32 -0.35
C LEU A 129 -3.31 -3.84 -1.60
N LEU A 130 -2.84 -4.21 -2.80
CA LEU A 130 -3.50 -3.88 -4.06
C LEU A 130 -4.96 -4.37 -4.10
N ILE A 131 -5.19 -5.64 -3.76
CA ILE A 131 -6.54 -6.24 -3.73
C ILE A 131 -7.42 -5.51 -2.70
N SER A 132 -6.86 -5.18 -1.53
CA SER A 132 -7.55 -4.45 -0.46
C SER A 132 -7.98 -3.05 -0.90
N LEU A 133 -7.07 -2.29 -1.52
CA LEU A 133 -7.34 -0.94 -2.00
C LEU A 133 -8.32 -0.94 -3.18
N ILE A 134 -8.23 -1.92 -4.09
CA ILE A 134 -9.24 -2.14 -5.15
C ILE A 134 -10.62 -2.40 -4.52
N SER A 135 -10.70 -3.29 -3.53
CA SER A 135 -11.94 -3.61 -2.83
C SER A 135 -12.54 -2.37 -2.16
N LYS A 136 -11.70 -1.57 -1.51
CA LYS A 136 -12.10 -0.35 -0.81
C LYS A 136 -12.55 0.74 -1.79
N GLY A 137 -11.84 0.94 -2.91
CA GLY A 137 -12.24 1.85 -3.98
C GLY A 137 -13.60 1.47 -4.60
N ARG A 138 -13.91 0.17 -4.71
CA ARG A 138 -15.25 -0.30 -5.16
C ARG A 138 -16.33 0.05 -4.14
N SER A 139 -16.01 -0.10 -2.86
CA SER A 139 -16.93 0.25 -1.77
C SER A 139 -17.29 1.73 -1.79
N ILE A 140 -16.30 2.60 -1.96
CA ILE A 140 -16.50 4.06 -2.03
C ILE A 140 -17.39 4.44 -3.22
N LYS A 141 -17.13 3.86 -4.39
CA LYS A 141 -17.96 4.08 -5.59
C LYS A 141 -19.41 3.62 -5.40
N ARG A 142 -19.64 2.55 -4.62
CA ARG A 142 -20.99 2.07 -4.31
C ARG A 142 -21.76 3.05 -3.43
N ILE A 143 -21.11 3.58 -2.38
CA ILE A 143 -21.72 4.61 -1.52
C ILE A 143 -22.21 5.77 -2.38
N VAL A 144 -21.37 6.29 -3.28
CA VAL A 144 -21.74 7.38 -4.19
C VAL A 144 -22.96 7.07 -5.06
N LYS A 145 -23.12 5.81 -5.48
CA LYS A 145 -24.24 5.35 -6.33
C LYS A 145 -25.55 5.16 -5.56
N GLU A 146 -25.50 4.90 -4.25
CA GLU A 146 -26.71 4.76 -3.42
C GLU A 146 -27.44 6.10 -3.21
N TYR A 147 -26.78 7.23 -3.50
CA TYR A 147 -27.35 8.58 -3.50
C TYR A 147 -27.56 9.15 -4.91
N GLU A 148 -27.66 8.29 -5.93
CA GLU A 148 -28.15 8.60 -7.30
C GLU A 148 -29.63 8.26 -7.44
#